data_AF-A0A3N9NXZ2-F1
#
_entry.id   AF-A0A3N9NXZ2-F1
#
_cell.length_a   1.000
_cell.length_b   1.000
_cell.length_c   1.000
_cell.angle_alpha   90.00
_cell.angle_beta   90.00
_cell.angle_gamma   90.00
#
_symmetry.space_group_name_H-M   'P 1'
#
loop_
_entity.id
_entity.type
_entity.pdbx_description
1 polymer ?
#
loop_
_entity_poly.entity_id
_entity_poly.type
_entity_poly.pdbx_seq_one_letter_code
_entity_poly.pdbx_strand_id
1 'polypeptide(L)'
;MNIMSLFMSMDKMLGPDFERGLTLLKERVEAKAAKMANLEIKKMKYPSTAYAAIRSEIKMNDIKSFFESSYAAINMAMEGSGATMAGAPVGLFFKWDEENGVADVAAGIPTRKRVETDEVQIFNLPEASALYIDFYGPFEETELAHWALMKYCEKSGIAIRGPVVEQYLTDPASEPDPDKWLTRVIYIL
;
A
#
# COMPACT_ATOMS: atom_id res chain seq x y z
N MET A 1 -6.63 -55.15 -1.17
CA MET A 1 -6.99 -53.82 -1.70
C MET A 1 -6.15 -53.59 -2.95
N ASN A 2 -6.77 -53.38 -4.12
CA ASN A 2 -6.05 -53.29 -5.40
C ASN A 2 -5.58 -51.86 -5.63
N ILE A 3 -4.26 -51.63 -5.75
CA ILE A 3 -3.64 -50.30 -5.87
C ILE A 3 -4.23 -49.51 -7.05
N MET A 4 -4.51 -50.17 -8.17
CA MET A 4 -5.11 -49.55 -9.36
C MET A 4 -6.53 -49.02 -9.11
N SER A 5 -7.30 -49.68 -8.24
CA SER A 5 -8.64 -49.21 -7.87
C SER A 5 -8.58 -47.98 -6.96
N LEU A 6 -7.53 -47.86 -6.13
CA LEU A 6 -7.31 -46.72 -5.24
C LEU A 6 -6.94 -45.47 -6.07
N PHE A 7 -6.03 -45.62 -7.05
CA PHE A 7 -5.66 -44.55 -7.97
C PHE A 7 -6.84 -44.09 -8.84
N MET A 8 -7.63 -45.01 -9.41
CA MET A 8 -8.82 -44.64 -10.18
C MET A 8 -9.90 -43.95 -9.33
N SER A 9 -10.05 -44.33 -8.05
CA SER A 9 -10.96 -43.63 -7.14
C SER A 9 -10.44 -42.25 -6.75
N MET A 10 -9.12 -42.08 -6.62
CA MET A 10 -8.50 -40.78 -6.37
C MET A 10 -8.67 -39.84 -7.57
N ASP A 11 -8.45 -40.30 -8.80
CA ASP A 11 -8.67 -39.47 -10.00
C ASP A 11 -10.13 -39.04 -10.16
N LYS A 12 -11.10 -39.94 -9.89
CA LYS A 12 -12.53 -39.60 -9.96
C LYS A 12 -12.99 -38.66 -8.85
N MET A 13 -12.37 -38.69 -7.68
CA MET A 13 -12.74 -37.85 -6.54
C MET A 13 -11.97 -36.52 -6.49
N LEU A 14 -10.68 -36.51 -6.88
CA LEU A 14 -9.80 -35.34 -6.79
C LEU A 14 -9.64 -34.60 -8.12
N GLY A 15 -9.76 -35.29 -9.26
CA GLY A 15 -9.59 -34.69 -10.59
C GLY A 15 -10.51 -33.49 -10.84
N PRO A 16 -11.84 -33.60 -10.59
CA PRO A 16 -12.76 -32.47 -10.79
C PRO A 16 -12.45 -31.26 -9.90
N ASP A 17 -12.05 -31.49 -8.64
CA ASP A 17 -11.70 -30.40 -7.72
C ASP A 17 -10.37 -29.74 -8.12
N PHE A 18 -9.41 -30.51 -8.63
CA PHE A 18 -8.15 -29.99 -9.15
C PHE A 18 -8.36 -29.12 -10.39
N GLU A 19 -9.13 -29.58 -11.38
CA GLU A 19 -9.47 -28.82 -12.59
C GLU A 19 -10.27 -27.56 -12.26
N ARG A 20 -11.20 -27.66 -11.31
CA ARG A 20 -11.91 -26.48 -10.78
C ARG A 20 -10.94 -25.50 -10.14
N GLY A 21 -9.99 -25.99 -9.33
CA GLY A 21 -8.96 -25.17 -8.71
C GLY A 21 -8.10 -24.43 -9.75
N LEU A 22 -7.64 -25.13 -10.79
CA LEU A 22 -6.86 -24.54 -11.88
C LEU A 22 -7.66 -23.48 -12.65
N THR A 23 -8.94 -23.73 -12.90
CA THR A 23 -9.84 -22.77 -13.57
C THR A 23 -9.98 -21.49 -12.75
N LEU A 24 -10.28 -21.62 -11.45
CA LEU A 24 -10.39 -20.47 -10.54
C LEU A 24 -9.07 -19.71 -10.41
N LEU A 25 -7.93 -20.42 -10.38
CA LEU A 25 -6.61 -19.81 -10.34
C LEU A 25 -6.35 -19.01 -11.62
N LYS A 26 -6.64 -19.59 -12.79
CA LYS A 26 -6.50 -18.92 -14.08
C LYS A 26 -7.32 -17.64 -14.13
N GLU A 27 -8.60 -17.71 -13.79
CA GLU A 27 -9.49 -16.54 -13.76
C GLU A 27 -8.96 -15.43 -12.84
N ARG A 28 -8.49 -15.77 -11.64
CA ARG A 28 -7.90 -14.80 -10.69
C ARG A 28 -6.62 -14.15 -11.21
N VAL A 29 -5.74 -14.95 -11.82
CA VAL A 29 -4.47 -14.44 -12.38
C VAL A 29 -4.73 -13.53 -13.57
N GLU A 30 -5.63 -13.92 -14.47
CA GLU A 30 -6.01 -13.11 -15.64
C GLU A 30 -6.69 -11.80 -15.21
N ALA A 31 -7.56 -11.84 -14.20
CA ALA A 31 -8.18 -10.64 -13.64
C ALA A 31 -7.14 -9.67 -13.03
N LYS A 32 -6.21 -10.17 -12.21
CA LYS A 32 -5.11 -9.35 -11.67
C LYS A 32 -4.23 -8.76 -12.78
N ALA A 33 -3.90 -9.56 -13.79
CA ALA A 33 -3.09 -9.12 -14.92
C ALA A 33 -3.79 -8.01 -15.73
N ALA A 34 -5.10 -8.14 -15.97
CA ALA A 34 -5.90 -7.12 -16.64
C ALA A 34 -5.97 -5.82 -15.81
N LYS A 35 -6.18 -5.92 -14.50
CA LYS A 35 -6.18 -4.76 -13.59
C LYS A 35 -4.83 -4.04 -13.62
N MET A 36 -3.72 -4.78 -13.53
CA MET A 36 -2.36 -4.23 -13.62
C MET A 36 -2.07 -3.59 -14.99
N ALA A 37 -2.55 -4.16 -16.09
CA ALA A 37 -2.35 -3.63 -17.43
C ALA A 37 -3.07 -2.28 -17.66
N ASN A 38 -4.15 -2.04 -16.93
CA ASN A 38 -4.90 -0.79 -16.99
C ASN A 38 -4.33 0.30 -16.07
N LEU A 39 -3.31 0.00 -15.27
CA LEU A 39 -2.68 0.99 -14.40
C LEU A 39 -1.78 1.92 -15.22
N GLU A 40 -2.11 3.21 -15.19
CA GLU A 40 -1.35 4.25 -15.86
C GLU A 40 -0.27 4.82 -14.92
N ILE A 41 1.01 4.65 -15.30
CA ILE A 41 2.13 5.24 -14.57
C ILE A 41 2.33 6.68 -15.02
N LYS A 42 2.26 7.61 -14.07
CA LYS A 42 2.40 9.06 -14.30
C LYS A 42 3.66 9.60 -13.64
N LYS A 43 4.22 10.66 -14.23
CA LYS A 43 5.35 11.41 -13.67
C LYS A 43 4.82 12.68 -12.99
N MET A 44 5.40 13.04 -11.85
CA MET A 44 5.11 14.31 -11.19
C MET A 44 6.34 14.90 -10.51
N LYS A 45 6.26 16.19 -10.20
CA LYS A 45 7.15 16.84 -9.23
C LYS A 45 6.46 16.79 -7.88
N TYR A 46 7.02 16.02 -6.96
CA TYR A 46 6.53 15.92 -5.59
C TYR A 46 6.87 17.20 -4.83
N PRO A 47 5.90 17.91 -4.24
CA PRO A 47 6.18 19.14 -3.52
C PRO A 47 6.88 18.85 -2.19
N SER A 48 7.72 19.79 -1.75
CA SER A 48 8.28 19.74 -0.40
C SER A 48 7.14 19.74 0.63
N THR A 49 7.04 18.68 1.41
CA THR A 49 5.90 18.45 2.32
C THR A 49 6.38 18.08 3.71
N ALA A 50 5.84 18.76 4.72
CA ALA A 50 6.06 18.44 6.14
C ALA A 50 4.90 17.59 6.66
N TYR A 51 5.23 16.49 7.33
CA TYR A 51 4.29 15.56 7.92
C TYR A 51 4.44 15.55 9.43
N ALA A 52 3.33 15.65 10.15
CA ALA A 52 3.26 15.16 11.52
C ALA A 52 3.19 13.63 11.43
N ALA A 53 4.22 12.95 11.91
CA ALA A 53 4.40 11.53 11.65
C ALA A 53 4.84 10.74 12.89
N ILE A 54 4.41 9.49 12.94
CA ILE A 54 4.86 8.47 13.90
C ILE A 54 5.51 7.36 13.07
N ARG A 55 6.79 7.07 13.31
CA ARG A 55 7.57 6.05 12.59
C ARG A 55 7.90 4.89 13.52
N SER A 56 7.71 3.66 13.05
CA SER A 56 8.12 2.46 13.75
C SER A 56 8.49 1.35 12.77
N GLU A 57 9.40 0.50 13.19
CA GLU A 57 9.55 -0.83 12.62
C GLU A 57 8.49 -1.75 13.25
N ILE A 58 7.67 -2.41 12.44
CA ILE A 58 6.54 -3.24 12.87
C ILE A 58 6.45 -4.52 12.04
N LYS A 59 5.71 -5.52 12.54
CA LYS A 59 5.37 -6.69 11.73
C LYS A 59 4.35 -6.30 10.67
N MET A 60 4.44 -6.90 9.48
CA MET A 60 3.52 -6.59 8.38
C MET A 60 2.05 -6.84 8.74
N ASN A 61 1.76 -7.82 9.60
CA ASN A 61 0.40 -8.10 10.09
C ASN A 61 -0.17 -6.99 10.99
N ASP A 62 0.68 -6.17 11.59
CA ASP A 62 0.30 -5.09 12.51
C ASP A 62 0.19 -3.73 11.80
N ILE A 63 0.38 -3.68 10.48
CA ILE A 63 0.34 -2.44 9.69
C ILE A 63 -0.97 -1.69 9.87
N LYS A 64 -2.10 -2.39 9.73
CA LYS A 64 -3.42 -1.76 9.81
C LYS A 64 -3.68 -1.14 11.19
N SER A 65 -3.43 -1.89 12.26
CA SER A 65 -3.63 -1.41 13.63
C SER A 65 -2.65 -0.29 13.99
N PHE A 66 -1.42 -0.34 13.48
CA PHE A 66 -0.45 0.74 13.62
C PHE A 66 -0.94 2.04 12.97
N PHE A 67 -1.43 1.98 11.73
CA PHE A 67 -1.95 3.17 11.03
C PHE A 67 -3.17 3.75 11.73
N GLU A 68 -4.15 2.92 12.12
CA GLU A 68 -5.35 3.37 12.84
C GLU A 68 -5.00 4.09 14.16
N SER A 69 -4.14 3.50 14.98
CA SER A 69 -3.71 4.10 16.26
C SER A 69 -2.85 5.35 16.07
N SER A 70 -1.94 5.34 15.08
CA SER A 70 -1.06 6.46 14.82
C SER A 70 -1.81 7.68 14.27
N TYR A 71 -2.76 7.49 13.35
CA TYR A 71 -3.57 8.61 12.86
C TYR A 71 -4.43 9.24 13.95
N ALA A 72 -4.99 8.43 14.86
CA ALA A 72 -5.71 8.95 16.02
C ALA A 72 -4.81 9.81 16.92
N ALA A 73 -3.59 9.33 17.22
CA ALA A 73 -2.61 10.08 18.01
C ALA A 73 -2.16 11.38 17.33
N ILE A 74 -1.87 11.34 16.03
CA ILE A 74 -1.47 12.52 15.25
C ILE A 74 -2.62 13.53 15.21
N ASN A 75 -3.86 13.11 15.01
CA ASN A 75 -5.03 13.99 15.02
C ASN A 75 -5.20 14.70 16.36
N MET A 76 -5.08 13.97 17.48
CA MET A 76 -5.13 14.57 18.82
C MET A 76 -4.01 15.61 19.03
N ALA A 77 -2.78 15.31 18.57
CA ALA A 77 -1.66 16.24 18.65
C ALA A 77 -1.87 17.50 17.79
N MET A 78 -2.45 17.35 16.59
CA MET A 78 -2.79 18.48 15.72
C MET A 78 -3.87 19.36 16.32
N GLU A 79 -4.93 18.77 16.90
CA GLU A 79 -5.99 19.51 17.59
C GLU A 79 -5.44 20.31 18.77
N GLY A 80 -4.62 19.70 19.62
CA GLY A 80 -4.01 20.36 20.78
C GLY A 80 -3.06 21.52 20.41
N SER A 81 -2.45 21.48 19.22
CA SER A 81 -1.55 22.53 18.72
C SER A 81 -2.26 23.57 17.81
N GLY A 82 -3.57 23.40 17.57
CA GLY A 82 -4.34 24.24 16.65
C GLY A 82 -3.81 24.16 15.20
N ALA A 83 -3.20 23.02 14.85
CA ALA A 83 -2.81 22.68 13.49
C ALA A 83 -4.00 22.07 12.74
N THR A 84 -4.00 22.22 11.42
CA THR A 84 -5.01 21.62 10.56
C THR A 84 -4.33 20.76 9.53
N MET A 85 -5.01 19.69 9.12
CA MET A 85 -4.57 18.85 8.01
C MET A 85 -4.39 19.69 6.76
N ALA A 86 -3.23 19.58 6.11
CA ALA A 86 -2.90 20.29 4.88
C ALA A 86 -3.08 19.42 3.62
N GLY A 87 -3.53 18.18 3.79
CA GLY A 87 -3.75 17.19 2.75
C GLY A 87 -4.22 15.85 3.33
N ALA A 88 -4.34 14.85 2.46
CA ALA A 88 -4.75 13.50 2.85
C ALA A 88 -3.70 12.82 3.76
N PRO A 89 -4.12 11.93 4.68
CA PRO A 89 -3.21 11.05 5.41
C PRO A 89 -2.36 10.20 4.47
N VAL A 90 -1.15 9.85 4.91
CA VAL A 90 -0.20 9.09 4.11
C VAL A 90 0.46 7.97 4.90
N GLY A 91 0.72 6.86 4.21
CA GLY A 91 1.67 5.84 4.62
C GLY A 91 3.03 6.11 3.97
N LEU A 92 4.07 6.23 4.79
CA LEU A 92 5.45 6.36 4.34
C LEU A 92 6.18 5.04 4.60
N PHE A 93 6.58 4.35 3.55
CA PHE A 93 7.25 3.04 3.63
C PHE A 93 8.73 3.22 3.30
N PHE A 94 9.59 3.05 4.30
CA PHE A 94 11.05 3.21 4.18
C PHE A 94 11.74 1.89 3.85
N LYS A 95 11.26 0.79 4.43
CA LYS A 95 11.76 -0.56 4.19
C LYS A 95 10.59 -1.55 4.20
N TRP A 96 10.64 -2.49 3.27
CA TRP A 96 9.70 -3.60 3.18
C TRP A 96 10.50 -4.91 3.14
N ASP A 97 10.55 -5.62 4.27
CA ASP A 97 11.34 -6.83 4.47
C ASP A 97 10.43 -8.06 4.53
N GLU A 98 10.04 -8.57 3.36
CA GLU A 98 9.13 -9.72 3.27
C GLU A 98 9.74 -11.00 3.86
N GLU A 99 11.06 -11.16 3.80
CA GLU A 99 11.76 -12.34 4.33
C GLU A 99 11.61 -12.45 5.85
N ASN A 100 11.73 -11.31 6.55
CA ASN A 100 11.58 -11.26 7.99
C ASN A 100 10.15 -10.90 8.45
N GLY A 101 9.27 -10.54 7.52
CA GLY A 101 7.88 -10.15 7.79
C GLY A 101 7.75 -8.82 8.53
N VAL A 102 8.71 -7.91 8.32
CA VAL A 102 8.84 -6.63 9.04
C VAL A 102 8.88 -5.47 8.06
N ALA A 103 8.29 -4.34 8.43
CA ALA A 103 8.32 -3.11 7.65
C ALA A 103 8.69 -1.92 8.54
N ASP A 104 9.52 -1.02 7.99
CA ASP A 104 9.81 0.28 8.58
C ASP A 104 8.90 1.32 7.92
N VAL A 105 7.91 1.76 8.67
CA VAL A 105 6.82 2.60 8.17
C VAL A 105 6.58 3.80 9.07
N ALA A 106 6.03 4.85 8.49
CA ALA A 106 5.45 5.95 9.26
C ALA A 106 4.05 6.29 8.78
N ALA A 107 3.15 6.47 9.75
CA ALA A 107 1.88 7.16 9.52
C ALA A 107 2.15 8.66 9.54
N GLY A 108 1.67 9.38 8.52
CA GLY A 108 1.92 10.81 8.39
C GLY A 108 0.67 11.58 8.00
N ILE A 109 0.51 12.78 8.56
CA ILE A 109 -0.50 13.74 8.09
C ILE A 109 0.19 15.05 7.68
N PRO A 110 0.00 15.53 6.44
CA PRO A 110 0.56 16.80 6.00
C PRO A 110 0.12 17.95 6.92
N THR A 111 1.05 18.79 7.33
CA THR A 111 0.78 19.97 8.17
C THR A 111 1.60 21.18 7.73
N ARG A 112 1.06 22.38 7.94
CA ARG A 112 1.78 23.66 7.75
C ARG A 112 2.33 24.24 9.04
N LYS A 113 1.87 23.73 10.19
CA LYS A 113 2.35 24.12 11.51
C LYS A 113 3.18 22.98 12.08
N ARG A 114 4.20 23.34 12.84
CA ARG A 114 4.98 22.36 13.60
C ARG A 114 4.09 21.75 14.67
N VAL A 115 3.95 20.43 14.63
CA VAL A 115 3.23 19.61 15.61
C VAL A 115 4.23 18.59 16.10
N GLU A 116 4.70 18.78 17.33
CA GLU A 116 5.66 17.87 17.95
C GLU A 116 5.20 17.54 19.35
N THR A 117 5.18 16.24 19.64
CA THR A 117 4.99 15.66 20.97
C THR A 117 6.09 14.61 21.17
N ASP A 118 6.09 13.93 22.32
CA ASP A 118 7.04 12.83 22.56
C ASP A 118 6.85 11.68 21.55
N GLU A 119 5.65 11.52 20.98
CA GLU A 119 5.30 10.46 20.03
C GLU A 119 5.29 10.95 18.57
N VAL A 120 4.82 12.17 18.32
CA VAL A 120 4.63 12.74 16.98
C VAL A 120 5.81 13.64 16.64
N GLN A 121 6.47 13.37 15.51
CA GLN A 121 7.62 14.13 15.03
C GLN A 121 7.33 14.74 13.66
N ILE A 122 8.00 15.84 13.32
CA ILE A 122 7.93 16.39 11.97
C ILE A 122 8.90 15.63 11.05
N PHE A 123 8.35 14.96 10.05
CA PHE A 123 9.10 14.40 8.93
C PHE A 123 8.98 15.31 7.71
N ASN A 124 10.12 15.76 7.18
CA ASN A 124 10.15 16.59 5.97
C ASN A 124 10.56 15.73 4.77
N LEU A 125 9.68 15.64 3.78
CA LEU A 125 10.00 15.07 2.49
C LEU A 125 10.30 16.23 1.52
N PRO A 126 11.56 16.41 1.08
CA PRO A 126 11.92 17.50 0.18
C PRO A 126 11.23 17.35 -1.18
N GLU A 127 11.26 18.43 -1.94
CA GLU A 127 10.81 18.38 -3.34
C GLU A 127 11.63 17.36 -4.12
N ALA A 128 10.94 16.49 -4.87
CA ALA A 128 11.58 15.41 -5.62
C ALA A 128 10.86 15.12 -6.93
N SER A 129 11.52 14.43 -7.85
CA SER A 129 10.83 13.79 -8.97
C SER A 129 10.16 12.52 -8.46
N ALA A 130 8.97 12.21 -8.96
CA ALA A 130 8.24 11.02 -8.55
C ALA A 130 7.50 10.36 -9.71
N LEU A 131 7.29 9.05 -9.57
CA LEU A 131 6.30 8.31 -10.33
C LEU A 131 5.11 8.01 -9.44
N TYR A 132 3.91 7.99 -10.00
CA TYR A 132 2.73 7.59 -9.25
C TYR A 132 1.70 6.85 -10.09
N ILE A 133 0.85 6.10 -9.39
CA ILE A 133 -0.37 5.48 -9.90
C ILE A 133 -1.53 5.91 -9.00
N ASP A 134 -2.64 6.29 -9.62
CA ASP A 134 -3.93 6.43 -8.94
C ASP A 134 -4.63 5.06 -8.95
N PHE A 135 -4.69 4.41 -7.79
CA PHE A 135 -5.27 3.09 -7.63
C PHE A 135 -6.67 3.20 -7.02
N TYR A 136 -7.66 2.59 -7.70
CA TYR A 136 -9.03 2.46 -7.21
C TYR A 136 -9.28 1.03 -6.76
N GLY A 137 -9.65 0.84 -5.51
CA GLY A 137 -9.93 -0.46 -4.92
C GLY A 137 -9.50 -0.62 -3.46
N PRO A 138 -9.66 -1.83 -2.91
CA PRO A 138 -9.23 -2.17 -1.55
C PRO A 138 -7.74 -1.94 -1.33
N PHE A 139 -7.35 -1.57 -0.11
CA PHE A 139 -5.96 -1.33 0.26
C PHE A 139 -5.09 -2.57 0.08
N GLU A 140 -5.64 -3.77 0.30
CA GLU A 140 -4.96 -5.05 0.13
C GLU A 140 -4.53 -5.31 -1.32
N GLU A 141 -5.10 -4.59 -2.28
CA GLU A 141 -4.77 -4.71 -3.69
C GLU A 141 -3.80 -3.64 -4.20
N THR A 142 -3.37 -2.68 -3.35
CA THR A 142 -2.38 -1.67 -3.74
C THR A 142 -1.04 -2.30 -4.14
N GLU A 143 -0.77 -3.54 -3.72
CA GLU A 143 0.35 -4.37 -4.20
C GLU A 143 0.51 -4.36 -5.73
N LEU A 144 -0.60 -4.29 -6.47
CA LEU A 144 -0.58 -4.26 -7.94
C LEU A 144 0.05 -2.97 -8.48
N ALA A 145 -0.24 -1.84 -7.83
CA ALA A 145 0.37 -0.55 -8.17
C ALA A 145 1.86 -0.53 -7.82
N HIS A 146 2.24 -1.09 -6.66
CA HIS A 146 3.64 -1.26 -6.28
C HIS A 146 4.41 -2.10 -7.30
N TRP A 147 3.88 -3.27 -7.69
CA TRP A 147 4.52 -4.13 -8.68
C TRP A 147 4.67 -3.44 -10.03
N ALA A 148 3.67 -2.65 -10.47
CA ALA A 148 3.74 -1.92 -11.72
C ALA A 148 4.83 -0.84 -11.70
N LEU A 149 4.90 -0.05 -10.61
CA LEU A 149 5.91 0.99 -10.42
C LEU A 149 7.32 0.41 -10.29
N MET A 150 7.51 -0.65 -9.49
CA MET A 150 8.81 -1.32 -9.34
C MET A 150 9.32 -1.86 -10.66
N LYS A 151 8.49 -2.61 -11.39
CA LYS A 151 8.85 -3.18 -12.69
C LYS A 151 9.18 -2.09 -13.72
N TYR A 152 8.50 -0.95 -13.68
CA TYR A 152 8.82 0.18 -14.54
C TYR A 152 10.17 0.82 -14.16
N CYS A 153 10.44 1.02 -12.87
CA CYS A 153 11.71 1.57 -12.39
C CYS A 153 12.88 0.67 -12.78
N GLU A 154 12.78 -0.63 -12.54
CA GLU A 154 13.79 -1.64 -12.90
C GLU A 154 14.08 -1.62 -14.40
N LYS A 155 13.03 -1.70 -15.24
CA LYS A 155 13.19 -1.67 -16.71
C LYS A 155 13.79 -0.38 -17.23
N SER A 156 13.55 0.74 -16.53
CA SER A 156 14.00 2.07 -16.95
C SER A 156 15.33 2.48 -16.32
N GLY A 157 15.92 1.64 -15.44
CA GLY A 157 17.13 1.98 -14.68
C GLY A 157 16.95 3.17 -13.73
N ILE A 158 15.72 3.42 -13.27
CA ILE A 158 15.41 4.53 -12.37
C ILE A 158 15.60 4.04 -10.92
N ALA A 159 16.46 4.73 -10.17
CA ALA A 159 16.64 4.46 -8.75
C ALA A 159 15.54 5.11 -7.91
N ILE A 160 15.02 4.38 -6.93
CA ILE A 160 14.12 4.89 -5.90
C ILE A 160 15.00 5.47 -4.78
N ARG A 161 14.78 6.73 -4.40
CA ARG A 161 15.67 7.47 -3.48
C ARG A 161 15.02 7.94 -2.19
N GLY A 162 13.73 7.68 -2.01
CA GLY A 162 12.99 8.07 -0.82
C GLY A 162 12.01 6.99 -0.37
N PRO A 163 11.25 7.26 0.71
CA PRO A 163 10.16 6.38 1.09
C PRO A 163 9.13 6.29 -0.05
N VAL A 164 8.50 5.14 -0.18
CA VAL A 164 7.28 5.01 -0.97
C VAL A 164 6.16 5.69 -0.20
N VAL A 165 5.37 6.53 -0.88
CA VAL A 165 4.26 7.27 -0.27
C VAL A 165 2.96 6.70 -0.80
N GLU A 166 2.11 6.19 0.08
CA GLU A 166 0.71 5.94 -0.21
C GLU A 166 -0.13 7.10 0.33
N GLN A 167 -0.89 7.78 -0.53
CA GLN A 167 -1.82 8.84 -0.12
C GLN A 167 -3.25 8.32 -0.17
N TYR A 168 -3.95 8.34 0.97
CA TYR A 168 -5.31 7.83 1.10
C TYR A 168 -6.31 8.97 0.83
N LEU A 169 -6.67 9.16 -0.44
CA LEU A 169 -7.46 10.31 -0.91
C LEU A 169 -8.96 10.16 -0.64
N THR A 170 -9.45 8.93 -0.55
CA THR A 170 -10.82 8.62 -0.13
C THR A 170 -10.80 8.06 1.29
N ASP A 171 -11.66 8.57 2.17
CA ASP A 171 -11.83 8.03 3.52
C ASP A 171 -12.84 6.86 3.49
N PRO A 172 -12.43 5.63 3.88
CA PRO A 172 -13.32 4.47 4.00
C PRO A 172 -14.51 4.68 4.93
N ALA A 173 -14.42 5.59 5.91
CA ALA A 173 -15.54 5.93 6.78
C ALA A 173 -16.62 6.75 6.05
N SER A 174 -16.26 7.43 4.95
CA SER A 174 -17.15 8.28 4.15
C SER A 174 -17.68 7.60 2.89
N GLU A 175 -16.92 6.67 2.30
CA GLU A 175 -17.30 5.90 1.12
C GLU A 175 -17.32 4.41 1.47
N PRO A 176 -18.49 3.76 1.59
CA PRO A 176 -18.58 2.35 1.97
C PRO A 176 -18.17 1.39 0.84
N ASP A 177 -18.10 1.85 -0.41
CA ASP A 177 -17.75 1.04 -1.58
C ASP A 177 -16.21 0.99 -1.78
N PRO A 178 -15.55 -0.16 -1.51
CA PRO A 178 -14.09 -0.26 -1.61
C PRO A 178 -13.55 -0.05 -3.02
N ASP A 179 -14.35 -0.31 -4.06
CA ASP A 179 -13.93 -0.12 -5.45
C ASP A 179 -13.76 1.37 -5.80
N LYS A 180 -14.28 2.27 -4.97
CA LYS A 180 -14.15 3.73 -5.12
C LYS A 180 -13.07 4.34 -4.24
N TRP A 181 -12.41 3.53 -3.40
CA TRP A 181 -11.33 4.03 -2.56
C TRP A 181 -10.13 4.37 -3.43
N LEU A 182 -9.76 5.65 -3.43
CA LEU A 182 -8.61 6.13 -4.17
C LEU A 182 -7.39 6.17 -3.26
N THR A 183 -6.41 5.32 -3.58
CA THR A 183 -5.07 5.36 -3.02
C THR A 183 -4.08 5.76 -4.10
N ARG A 184 -3.34 6.85 -3.88
CA ARG A 184 -2.26 7.25 -4.79
C ARG A 184 -0.93 6.68 -4.27
N VAL A 185 -0.35 5.74 -5.02
CA VAL A 185 0.94 5.12 -4.70
C VAL A 185 2.05 5.87 -5.43
N ILE A 186 3.06 6.35 -4.71
CA ILE A 186 4.07 7.30 -5.21
C ILE A 186 5.48 6.79 -4.88
N TYR A 187 6.33 6.73 -5.88
CA TYR A 187 7.73 6.34 -5.77
C TYR A 187 8.62 7.57 -5.95
N ILE A 188 9.37 7.91 -4.92
CA ILE A 188 10.29 9.06 -4.90
C ILE A 188 11.62 8.67 -5.57
N LEU A 189 12.05 9.46 -6.57
CA LEU A 189 13.20 9.16 -7.45
C LEU A 189 14.46 9.95 -7.12
#